data_AF-A0A834IM96-F1
#
_entry.id   AF-A0A834IM96-F1
#
_cell.length_a   1.000
_cell.length_b   1.000
_cell.length_c   1.000
_cell.angle_alpha   90.00
_cell.angle_beta   90.00
_cell.angle_gamma   90.00
#
_symmetry.space_group_name_H-M   'P 1'
#
loop_
_entity.id
_entity.type
_entity.pdbx_description
1 polymer ?
#
loop_
_entity_poly.entity_id
_entity_poly.type
_entity_poly.pdbx_seq_one_letter_code
_entity_poly.pdbx_strand_id
1 'polypeptide(L)'
;MALPKSEKKVRDIMKADEMWKSLIRSEDASEKQWRNNWGWIMDEYDCLHKSLKEKSEESEYLTHVLTEKKESRAQIHNFPNTTNHMYGWIAAHKELQLDKYGSDIFRAKPLPQIYFIPKH
;
A
#
# COMPACT_ATOMS: atom_id res chain seq x y z
N MET A 1 5.51 -37.57 -40.88
CA MET A 1 6.50 -36.49 -41.04
C MET A 1 7.42 -36.51 -39.82
N ALA A 2 8.72 -36.74 -40.00
CA ALA A 2 9.67 -36.74 -38.88
C ALA A 2 10.10 -35.31 -38.55
N LEU A 3 10.06 -34.92 -37.28
CA LEU A 3 10.53 -33.61 -36.82
C LEU A 3 12.05 -33.50 -37.01
N PRO A 4 12.58 -32.36 -37.48
CA PRO A 4 14.02 -32.16 -37.62
C PRO A 4 14.68 -32.19 -36.24
N LYS A 5 15.71 -33.03 -36.09
CA LYS A 5 16.54 -33.08 -34.88
C LYS A 5 17.24 -31.72 -34.74
N SER A 6 16.96 -30.99 -33.66
CA SER A 6 17.67 -29.76 -33.38
C SER A 6 19.14 -30.06 -33.08
N GLU A 7 20.04 -29.50 -33.87
CA GLU A 7 21.47 -29.56 -33.63
C GLU A 7 21.77 -28.83 -32.31
N LYS A 8 22.26 -29.56 -31.31
CA LYS A 8 22.70 -28.96 -30.06
C LYS A 8 23.97 -28.15 -30.34
N LYS A 9 23.85 -26.83 -30.49
CA LYS A 9 25.01 -25.92 -30.51
C LYS A 9 25.86 -26.21 -29.28
N VAL A 10 27.13 -26.58 -29.49
CA VAL A 10 28.12 -26.70 -28.43
C VAL A 10 28.25 -25.32 -27.80
N ARG A 11 27.82 -25.20 -26.53
CA ARG A 11 27.98 -23.96 -25.78
C ARG A 11 29.45 -23.86 -25.38
N ASP A 12 30.08 -22.78 -25.81
CA ASP A 12 31.40 -22.40 -25.32
C ASP A 12 31.27 -22.00 -23.84
N ILE A 13 31.70 -22.90 -22.96
CA ILE A 13 31.55 -22.78 -21.51
C ILE A 13 32.41 -21.63 -20.98
N MET A 14 33.58 -21.39 -21.59
CA MET A 14 34.49 -20.32 -21.18
C MET A 14 33.89 -18.95 -21.50
N LYS A 15 33.34 -18.80 -22.72
CA LYS A 15 32.66 -17.57 -23.11
C LYS A 15 31.43 -17.28 -22.24
N ALA A 16 30.67 -18.31 -21.88
CA ALA A 16 29.52 -18.16 -20.98
C ALA A 16 29.94 -17.70 -19.56
N ASP A 17 31.03 -18.25 -19.03
CA ASP A 17 31.60 -17.86 -17.73
C ASP A 17 32.13 -16.41 -17.74
N GLU A 18 32.82 -15.99 -18.80
CA GLU A 18 33.28 -14.61 -18.95
C GLU A 18 32.12 -13.61 -19.04
N MET A 19 31.07 -13.96 -19.79
CA MET A 19 29.85 -13.15 -19.86
C MET A 19 29.21 -13.01 -18.49
N TRP A 20 29.08 -14.09 -17.73
CA TRP A 20 28.52 -14.07 -16.39
C TRP A 20 29.35 -13.18 -15.43
N LYS A 21 30.68 -13.32 -15.45
CA LYS A 21 31.59 -12.46 -14.66
C LYS A 21 31.52 -10.99 -15.07
N SER A 22 31.29 -10.71 -16.35
CA SER A 22 31.08 -9.33 -16.82
C SER A 22 29.79 -8.75 -16.27
N LEU A 23 28.71 -9.52 -16.27
CA LEU A 23 27.41 -9.08 -15.77
C LEU A 23 27.47 -8.76 -14.28
N ILE A 24 28.07 -9.64 -13.46
CA ILE A 24 28.25 -9.39 -12.03
C ILE A 24 29.02 -8.10 -11.79
N ARG A 25 30.15 -7.90 -12.49
CA ARG A 25 30.95 -6.67 -12.35
C ARG A 25 30.16 -5.43 -12.74
N SER A 26 29.31 -5.52 -13.76
CA SER A 26 28.47 -4.39 -14.18
C SER A 26 27.36 -4.09 -13.19
N GLU A 27 26.81 -5.12 -12.55
CA GLU A 27 25.79 -4.99 -11.50
C GLU A 27 26.38 -4.31 -10.26
N ASP A 28 27.52 -4.79 -9.76
CA ASP A 28 28.23 -4.19 -8.63
C ASP A 28 28.62 -2.72 -8.90
N ALA A 29 29.07 -2.41 -10.12
CA ALA A 29 29.41 -1.05 -10.51
C ALA A 29 28.16 -0.16 -10.58
N SER A 30 27.07 -0.69 -11.14
CA SER A 30 25.80 0.02 -11.23
C SER A 30 25.19 0.29 -9.86
N GLU A 31 25.28 -0.65 -8.92
CA GLU A 31 24.83 -0.44 -7.55
C GLU A 31 25.62 0.70 -6.87
N LYS A 32 26.95 0.68 -6.98
CA LYS A 32 27.81 1.73 -6.42
C LYS A 32 27.50 3.09 -7.03
N GLN A 33 27.35 3.15 -8.35
CA GLN A 33 27.02 4.39 -9.06
C GLN A 33 25.61 4.89 -8.71
N TRP A 34 24.64 3.99 -8.59
CA TRP A 34 23.28 4.32 -8.17
C TRP A 34 23.29 4.92 -6.75
N ARG A 35 23.94 4.26 -5.79
CA ARG A 35 24.07 4.76 -4.41
C ARG A 35 24.81 6.10 -4.36
N ASN A 36 25.88 6.29 -5.11
CA ASN A 36 26.62 7.55 -5.11
C ASN A 36 25.81 8.71 -5.71
N ASN A 37 25.12 8.47 -6.82
CA ASN A 37 24.41 9.52 -7.54
C ASN A 37 23.04 9.85 -6.94
N TRP A 38 22.40 8.87 -6.30
CA TRP A 38 20.99 8.94 -5.91
C TRP A 38 20.70 8.46 -4.49
N GLY A 39 21.70 7.97 -3.77
CA GLY A 39 21.54 7.56 -2.37
C GLY A 39 21.04 8.70 -1.48
N TRP A 40 21.44 9.93 -1.77
CA TRP A 40 20.99 11.13 -1.05
C TRP A 40 19.47 11.31 -1.06
N ILE A 41 18.75 10.79 -2.07
CA ILE A 41 17.28 10.86 -2.12
C ILE A 41 16.66 10.09 -0.96
N MET A 42 17.26 8.96 -0.59
CA MET A 42 16.78 8.16 0.53
C MET A 42 17.02 8.89 1.85
N ASP A 43 18.17 9.55 1.99
CA ASP A 43 18.49 10.35 3.17
C ASP A 43 17.53 11.55 3.31
N GLU A 44 17.24 12.26 2.21
CA GLU A 44 16.27 13.36 2.18
C GLU A 44 14.85 12.87 2.48
N TYR A 45 14.44 11.72 1.93
CA TYR A 45 13.16 11.12 2.25
C TYR A 45 13.04 10.79 3.74
N ASP A 46 14.07 10.21 4.34
CA ASP A 46 14.09 9.88 5.77
C ASP A 46 14.03 11.14 6.64
N CYS A 47 14.75 12.20 6.27
CA CYS A 47 14.67 13.50 6.93
C CYS A 47 13.27 14.11 6.83
N LEU A 48 12.68 14.11 5.63
CA LEU A 48 11.33 14.61 5.41
C LEU A 48 10.30 13.80 6.20
N HIS A 49 10.42 12.48 6.18
CA HIS A 49 9.53 11.58 6.92
C HIS A 49 9.59 11.84 8.43
N LYS A 50 10.78 12.03 8.99
CA LYS A 50 10.95 12.41 10.41
C LYS A 50 10.26 13.75 10.71
N SER A 51 10.53 14.77 9.90
CA SER A 51 9.93 16.11 10.11
C SER A 51 8.40 16.09 10.00
N LEU A 52 7.85 15.25 9.11
CA LEU A 52 6.41 15.09 8.94
C LEU A 52 5.80 14.34 10.13
N LYS A 53 6.51 13.34 10.66
CA LYS A 53 6.10 12.60 11.85
C LYS A 53 6.08 13.50 13.08
N GLU A 54 7.14 14.28 13.30
CA GLU A 54 7.22 15.26 14.40
C GLU A 54 6.07 16.28 14.32
N LYS A 55 5.85 16.90 13.15
CA LYS A 55 4.73 17.84 12.96
C LYS A 55 3.37 17.17 13.10
N SER A 56 3.23 15.90 12.74
CA SER A 56 2.00 15.15 12.92
C SER A 56 1.71 14.85 14.39
N GLU A 57 2.76 14.66 15.20
CA GLU A 57 2.65 14.44 16.65
C GLU A 57 2.37 15.75 17.40
N GLU A 58 2.97 16.86 16.96
CA GLU A 58 2.72 18.21 17.50
C GLU A 58 1.33 18.76 17.12
N SER A 59 0.74 18.30 16.01
CA SER A 59 -0.55 18.79 15.56
C SER A 59 -1.69 18.25 16.43
N GLU A 60 -2.26 19.13 17.27
CA GLU A 60 -3.48 18.86 18.02
C GLU A 60 -4.64 18.42 17.11
N TYR A 61 -4.76 19.01 15.92
CA TYR A 61 -5.78 18.63 14.95
C TYR A 61 -5.64 17.17 14.47
N LEU A 62 -4.43 16.75 14.10
CA LEU A 62 -4.21 15.39 13.59
C LEU A 62 -4.32 14.34 14.68
N THR A 63 -3.92 14.66 15.91
CA THR A 63 -4.12 13.75 17.06
C THR A 63 -5.60 13.54 17.34
N HIS A 64 -6.44 14.59 17.28
CA HIS A 64 -7.90 14.45 17.37
C HIS A 64 -8.50 13.59 16.25
N VAL A 65 -8.09 13.80 14.99
CA VAL A 65 -8.59 13.00 13.86
C VAL A 65 -8.15 11.52 13.97
N LEU A 66 -6.93 11.26 14.43
CA LEU A 66 -6.41 9.89 14.59
C LEU A 66 -7.03 9.16 15.78
N THR A 67 -7.35 9.84 16.89
CA THR A 67 -8.06 9.24 18.02
C THR A 67 -9.50 8.88 17.64
N GLU A 68 -10.21 9.78 16.95
CA GLU A 68 -11.57 9.51 16.45
C GLU A 68 -11.63 8.33 15.46
N LYS A 69 -10.60 8.15 14.62
CA LYS A 69 -10.55 7.05 13.65
C LYS A 69 -10.41 5.66 14.29
N LYS A 70 -9.86 5.56 15.50
CA LYS A 70 -9.71 4.27 16.21
C LYS A 70 -11.04 3.71 16.69
N GLU A 71 -12.04 4.56 16.90
CA GLU A 71 -13.40 4.13 17.22
C GLU A 71 -14.20 3.80 15.95
N SER A 72 -13.68 2.88 15.13
CA SER A 72 -14.57 2.25 14.16
C SER A 72 -15.61 1.46 14.94
N ARG A 73 -16.84 1.99 15.05
CA ARG A 73 -18.02 1.31 15.64
C ARG A 73 -18.39 -0.01 14.96
N ALA A 74 -17.62 -0.44 13.95
CA ALA A 74 -17.77 -1.68 13.21
C ALA A 74 -16.89 -2.81 13.76
N GLN A 75 -16.61 -2.85 15.07
CA GLN A 75 -16.10 -4.08 15.68
C GLN A 75 -17.21 -5.13 15.68
N ILE A 76 -17.19 -6.02 14.70
CA ILE A 76 -18.08 -7.19 14.62
C ILE A 76 -17.62 -8.20 15.67
N HIS A 77 -18.02 -7.99 16.90
CA HIS A 77 -17.86 -8.95 17.99
C HIS A 77 -19.13 -9.83 17.97
N ASN A 78 -18.96 -11.13 17.72
CA ASN A 78 -19.97 -12.20 17.75
C ASN A 78 -20.87 -12.32 16.50
N PHE A 79 -20.34 -12.96 15.45
CA PHE A 79 -21.21 -13.50 14.40
C PHE A 79 -21.57 -14.98 14.69
N PRO A 80 -22.83 -15.40 14.54
CA PRO A 80 -23.24 -16.79 14.66
C PRO A 80 -22.76 -17.60 13.45
N ASN A 81 -22.42 -18.87 13.67
CA ASN A 81 -22.02 -19.78 12.61
C ASN A 81 -23.27 -20.22 11.82
N THR A 82 -23.67 -19.43 10.81
CA THR A 82 -24.86 -19.68 9.98
C THR A 82 -24.51 -20.24 8.60
N THR A 83 -25.49 -20.78 7.89
CA THR A 83 -25.35 -21.36 6.54
C THR A 83 -24.87 -20.34 5.49
N ASN A 84 -25.17 -19.04 5.68
CA ASN A 84 -24.67 -17.94 4.86
C ASN A 84 -23.49 -17.18 5.50
N HIS A 85 -22.87 -17.80 6.52
CA HIS A 85 -21.72 -17.30 7.27
C HIS A 85 -21.87 -15.82 7.68
N MET A 86 -20.80 -15.05 7.51
CA MET A 86 -20.66 -13.68 7.98
C MET A 86 -21.54 -12.71 7.19
N TYR A 87 -21.74 -12.93 5.89
CA TYR A 87 -22.36 -11.95 5.00
C TYR A 87 -23.86 -11.75 5.26
N GLY A 88 -24.59 -12.85 5.48
CA GLY A 88 -26.03 -12.77 5.79
C GLY A 88 -26.29 -12.06 7.12
N TRP A 89 -25.42 -12.30 8.10
CA TRP A 89 -25.53 -11.67 9.41
C TRP A 89 -25.19 -10.18 9.35
N ILE A 90 -24.11 -9.78 8.68
CA ILE A 90 -23.75 -8.36 8.50
C ILE A 90 -24.85 -7.61 7.73
N ALA A 91 -25.39 -8.21 6.65
CA ALA A 91 -26.47 -7.62 5.86
C ALA A 91 -27.77 -7.40 6.65
N ALA A 92 -28.05 -8.23 7.66
CA ALA A 92 -29.22 -8.07 8.51
C ALA A 92 -29.10 -6.88 9.49
N HIS A 93 -27.88 -6.45 9.84
CA HIS A 93 -27.65 -5.38 10.80
C HIS A 93 -27.59 -4.02 10.09
N LYS A 94 -28.74 -3.33 10.06
CA LYS A 94 -28.88 -1.98 9.48
C LYS A 94 -27.91 -0.94 10.09
N GLU A 95 -27.46 -1.18 11.31
CA GLU A 95 -26.48 -0.35 12.02
C GLU A 95 -25.10 -0.32 11.35
N LEU A 96 -24.73 -1.40 10.64
CA LEU A 96 -23.47 -1.49 9.91
C LEU A 96 -23.48 -0.68 8.61
N GLN A 97 -24.65 -0.12 8.22
CA GLN A 97 -24.82 0.77 7.08
C GLN A 97 -24.09 0.27 5.81
N LEU A 98 -24.22 -1.01 5.46
CA LEU A 98 -23.58 -1.54 4.23
C LEU A 98 -24.06 -0.79 2.97
N ASP A 99 -25.26 -0.23 3.01
CA ASP A 99 -25.86 0.57 1.94
C ASP A 99 -25.34 2.02 1.90
N LYS A 100 -24.33 2.39 2.70
CA LYS A 100 -23.77 3.76 2.73
C LYS A 100 -23.25 4.23 1.37
N TYR A 101 -22.95 3.29 0.47
CA TYR A 101 -22.53 3.52 -0.92
C TYR A 101 -23.57 3.11 -1.98
N GLY A 102 -24.85 2.93 -1.59
CA GLY A 102 -25.96 2.70 -2.52
C GLY A 102 -26.31 3.93 -3.37
N SER A 103 -27.37 3.85 -4.18
CA SER A 103 -27.79 4.79 -5.25
C SER A 103 -27.95 6.28 -4.88
N ASP A 104 -27.67 6.65 -3.63
CA ASP A 104 -27.68 8.02 -3.09
C ASP A 104 -26.30 8.69 -3.15
N ILE A 105 -25.37 8.16 -3.97
CA ILE A 105 -24.01 8.68 -4.22
C ILE A 105 -23.98 10.16 -4.66
N PHE A 106 -25.11 10.73 -5.08
CA PHE A 106 -25.24 12.10 -5.56
C PHE A 106 -25.87 13.08 -4.56
N ARG A 107 -26.33 12.63 -3.38
CA ARG A 107 -26.79 13.54 -2.34
C ARG A 107 -25.64 13.86 -1.40
N ALA A 108 -25.15 15.10 -1.50
CA ALA A 108 -24.20 15.63 -0.53
C ALA A 108 -24.81 15.54 0.88
N LYS A 109 -24.26 14.64 1.71
CA LYS A 109 -24.61 14.62 3.13
C LYS A 109 -24.03 15.88 3.78
N PRO A 110 -24.75 16.50 4.74
CA PRO A 110 -24.19 17.61 5.49
C PRO A 110 -22.88 17.16 6.14
N LEU A 111 -21.89 18.05 6.12
CA LEU A 111 -20.61 17.79 6.76
C LEU A 111 -20.86 17.47 8.25
N PRO A 112 -20.17 16.46 8.81
CA PRO A 112 -20.20 16.22 10.25
C PRO A 112 -19.91 17.51 11.03
N GLN A 113 -20.54 17.67 12.20
CA GLN A 113 -20.43 18.87 13.05
C GLN A 113 -18.97 19.23 13.40
N ILE A 114 -18.07 18.25 13.35
CA ILE A 114 -16.62 18.35 13.56
C ILE A 114 -15.97 19.33 12.55
N TYR A 115 -16.56 19.50 11.36
CA TYR A 115 -16.07 20.39 10.30
C TYR A 115 -16.81 21.73 10.25
N PHE A 116 -17.70 22.00 11.21
CA PHE A 116 -18.46 23.25 11.23
C PHE A 116 -17.59 24.38 11.78
N ILE A 117 -17.15 25.29 10.91
CA ILE A 117 -16.43 26.50 11.32
C ILE A 117 -17.46 27.54 11.82
N PRO A 118 -17.39 28.00 13.08
CA PRO A 118 -18.28 29.05 13.58
C PRO A 118 -18.12 30.31 12.73
N LYS A 119 -19.25 30.84 12.22
CA LYS A 119 -19.25 32.15 11.58
C LYS A 119 -19.32 33.21 12.69
N HIS A 120 -18.29 34.03 12.80
CA HIS A 120 -18.27 35.24 13.61
C HIS A 120 -19.17 36.32 13.02
#